data_AF-A0A7W3VMV1-F1
#
_entry.id   AF-A0A7W3VMV1-F1
#
_cell.length_a   1.000
_cell.length_b   1.000
_cell.length_c   1.000
_cell.angle_alpha   90.00
_cell.angle_beta   90.00
_cell.angle_gamma   90.00
#
_symmetry.space_group_name_H-M   'P 1'
#
loop_
_entity.id
_entity.type
_entity.pdbx_description
1 polymer ?
#
loop_
_entity_poly.entity_id
_entity_poly.type
_entity_poly.pdbx_seq_one_letter_code
_entity_poly.pdbx_strand_id
1 'polypeptide(L)' 'MTNYIIPALPIATDLYTKKVLKKGIAANKALAKLNGVSETIPNEQIILNTLSLQEAKVFLS' A
#
# COMPACT_ATOMS: atom_id res chain seq x y z
N MET A 1 3.40 3.63 34.13
CA MET A 1 3.33 3.72 32.66
C MET A 1 4.34 2.73 32.10
N THR A 2 3.89 1.71 31.39
CA THR A 2 4.79 0.72 30.77
C THR A 2 5.44 1.36 29.54
N ASN A 3 6.74 1.52 29.58
CA ASN A 3 7.52 2.06 28.47
C ASN A 3 7.55 1.00 27.35
N TYR A 4 6.73 1.19 26.31
CA TYR A 4 6.75 0.32 25.13
C TYR A 4 7.99 0.62 24.31
N ILE A 5 8.93 -0.32 24.28
CA ILE A 5 10.19 -0.19 23.54
C ILE A 5 9.97 -0.74 22.13
N ILE A 6 10.06 0.14 21.13
CA ILE A 6 9.93 -0.23 19.73
C ILE A 6 11.13 -1.10 19.34
N PRO A 7 10.93 -2.32 18.82
CA PRO A 7 12.03 -3.17 18.40
C PRO A 7 12.75 -2.55 17.20
N ALA A 8 14.09 -2.61 17.20
CA ALA A 8 14.89 -2.18 16.07
C ALA A 8 14.68 -3.11 14.88
N LEU A 9 14.54 -2.53 13.68
CA LEU A 9 14.53 -3.28 12.43
C LEU A 9 15.97 -3.70 12.09
N PRO A 10 16.20 -4.92 11.57
CA PRO A 10 15.21 -5.92 11.15
C PRO A 10 14.66 -6.74 12.32
N ILE A 11 13.33 -6.92 12.35
CA ILE A 11 12.66 -7.79 13.31
C ILE A 11 13.08 -9.24 12.99
N ALA A 12 13.52 -10.01 13.99
CA ALA A 12 13.97 -11.39 13.85
C ALA A 12 12.86 -12.41 13.49
N THR A 13 11.73 -11.94 12.97
CA THR A 13 10.59 -12.77 12.55
C THR A 13 10.77 -13.15 11.09
N ASP A 14 10.46 -14.40 10.75
CA ASP A 14 10.40 -14.82 9.35
C ASP A 14 9.27 -14.09 8.62
N LEU A 15 9.65 -13.14 7.74
CA LEU A 15 8.72 -12.38 6.91
C LEU A 15 8.30 -13.16 5.65
N TYR A 16 9.05 -14.19 5.26
CA TYR A 16 8.85 -14.95 4.02
C TYR A 16 7.90 -16.12 4.20
N THR A 17 6.87 -15.96 5.03
CA THR A 17 5.85 -16.98 5.21
C THR A 17 4.98 -17.13 3.96
N LYS A 18 4.45 -18.34 3.73
CA LYS A 18 3.50 -18.61 2.63
C LYS A 18 2.29 -17.66 2.63
N LYS A 19 1.85 -17.20 3.81
CA LYS A 19 0.75 -16.24 3.96
C LYS A 19 1.13 -14.84 3.46
N VAL A 20 2.31 -14.34 3.87
CA VAL A 20 2.82 -13.02 3.43
C VAL A 20 3.10 -13.04 1.93
N LEU A 21 3.76 -14.08 1.42
CA LEU A 21 4.06 -14.22 -0.01
C LEU A 21 2.78 -14.28 -0.87
N LYS A 22 1.78 -15.04 -0.46
CA LYS A 22 0.47 -15.07 -1.16
C LYS A 22 -0.19 -13.68 -1.19
N LYS A 23 -0.14 -12.94 -0.08
CA LYS A 23 -0.65 -11.56 -0.04
C LYS A 23 0.17 -10.62 -0.94
N GLY A 24 1.48 -10.75 -0.96
CA GLY A 24 2.37 -9.98 -1.83
C GLY A 24 2.05 -10.19 -3.31
N ILE A 25 1.83 -11.44 -3.73
CA ILE A 25 1.43 -11.77 -5.10
C ILE A 25 0.07 -11.13 -5.43
N ALA A 26 -0.92 -11.21 -4.52
CA ALA A 26 -2.23 -10.61 -4.74
C ALA A 26 -2.17 -9.08 -4.87
N ALA A 27 -1.39 -8.42 -3.99
CA ALA A 27 -1.17 -6.98 -4.05
C ALA A 27 -0.46 -6.57 -5.34
N ASN A 28 0.57 -7.31 -5.76
CA ASN A 28 1.28 -7.06 -7.01
C ASN A 28 0.35 -7.17 -8.23
N LYS A 29 -0.51 -8.19 -8.28
CA LYS A 29 -1.53 -8.32 -9.35
C LYS A 29 -2.52 -7.16 -9.38
N ALA A 30 -2.99 -6.71 -8.22
CA ALA A 30 -3.89 -5.57 -8.13
C ALA A 30 -3.21 -4.28 -8.62
N LEU A 31 -1.94 -4.08 -8.26
CA LEU A 31 -1.15 -2.94 -8.72
C LEU A 31 -0.88 -2.99 -10.24
N ALA A 32 -0.54 -4.16 -10.78
CA ALA A 32 -0.34 -4.34 -12.21
C ALA A 32 -1.62 -4.04 -13.01
N LYS A 33 -2.79 -4.44 -12.48
CA LYS A 33 -4.09 -4.10 -13.09
C LYS A 33 -4.36 -2.59 -13.05
N LEU A 34 -4.05 -1.92 -11.94
CA LEU A 34 -4.20 -0.46 -11.83
C LEU A 34 -3.30 0.25 -12.85
N ASN A 35 -2.02 -0.14 -12.93
CA ASN A 35 -1.06 0.46 -13.85
C ASN A 35 -1.48 0.27 -15.32
N GLY A 36 -1.92 -0.94 -15.70
CA GLY A 36 -2.38 -1.20 -17.07
C GLY A 36 -3.66 -0.44 -17.45
N VAL A 37 -4.51 -0.08 -16.48
CA VAL A 37 -5.67 0.79 -16.72
C VAL A 37 -5.24 2.26 -16.76
N SER A 38 -4.27 2.68 -15.93
CA SER A 38 -3.77 4.06 -15.87
C SER A 38 -3.30 4.57 -17.24
N GLU A 39 -2.62 3.73 -18.01
CA GLU A 39 -2.13 4.05 -19.36
C GLU A 39 -3.25 4.38 -20.37
N THR A 40 -4.48 3.94 -20.11
CA THR A 40 -5.65 4.22 -20.96
C THR A 40 -6.43 5.46 -20.56
N ILE A 41 -6.04 6.13 -19.46
CA ILE A 41 -6.76 7.28 -18.92
C ILE A 41 -6.29 8.56 -19.63
N PRO A 42 -7.19 9.31 -20.30
CA PRO A 42 -6.80 10.47 -21.11
C PRO A 42 -6.29 11.68 -20.32
N ASN A 43 -6.22 11.62 -18.98
CA ASN A 43 -5.61 12.64 -18.11
C ASN A 43 -5.37 12.11 -16.68
N GLU A 44 -4.22 11.50 -16.45
CA GLU A 44 -3.84 10.83 -15.19
C GLU A 44 -3.78 11.79 -13.97
N GLN A 45 -3.47 13.06 -14.20
CA GLN A 45 -3.34 14.11 -13.17
C GLN A 45 -4.64 14.30 -12.38
N ILE A 46 -5.81 14.17 -13.03
CA ILE A 46 -7.11 14.33 -12.37
C ILE A 46 -7.31 13.23 -11.33
N ILE A 47 -7.00 11.98 -11.68
CA ILE A 47 -7.14 10.84 -10.77
C ILE A 47 -6.17 11.00 -9.59
N LEU A 48 -4.90 11.33 -9.84
CA LEU A 48 -3.90 11.53 -8.79
C LEU A 48 -4.31 12.61 -7.78
N ASN A 49 -4.81 13.75 -8.27
CA ASN A 49 -5.28 14.84 -7.42
C ASN A 49 -6.51 14.41 -6.59
N THR A 50 -7.48 13.73 -7.21
CA THR A 50 -8.67 13.26 -6.49
C THR A 50 -8.38 12.15 -5.49
N LEU A 51 -7.47 11.22 -5.81
CA LEU A 51 -7.06 10.14 -4.93
C LEU A 51 -6.33 10.68 -3.70
N SER A 52 -5.39 11.59 -3.90
CA SER A 52 -4.64 12.23 -2.81
C SER A 52 -5.58 12.95 -1.84
N LEU A 53 -6.59 13.66 -2.36
CA LEU A 53 -7.62 14.31 -1.56
C LEU A 53 -8.52 13.31 -0.81
N GLN A 54 -8.85 12.17 -1.43
CA GLN A 54 -9.66 11.11 -0.79
C GLN A 54 -8.89 10.43 0.34
N GLU A 55 -7.61 10.12 0.14
CA GLU A 55 -6.75 9.52 1.18
C GLU A 55 -6.56 10.50 2.36
N ALA A 56 -6.32 11.79 2.08
CA ALA A 56 -6.22 12.81 3.10
C ALA A 56 -7.50 12.93 3.93
N LYS A 57 -8.68 12.85 3.29
CA LYS A 57 -9.97 12.86 4.00
C LYS A 57 -10.08 11.67 4.96
N VAL A 58 -9.69 10.47 4.54
CA VAL A 58 -9.70 9.27 5.40
C VAL A 58 -8.76 9.41 6.59
N PHE A 59 -7.61 10.07 6.41
CA PHE A 59 -6.66 10.32 7.50
C PHE A 59 -7.13 11.39 8.50
N LEU A 60 -8.00 12.31 8.08
CA LEU A 60 -8.49 13.42 8.90
C LEU A 60 -9.82 13.13 9.61
N SER A 61 -10.50 12.04 9.27
CA SER A 61 -11.77 11.58 9.87
C SER A 61 -11.55 10.42 10.83
#